data_AF-A0A6A5KLT6-F1
#
_entry.id   AF-A0A6A5KLT6-F1
#
_cell.length_a   1.000
_cell.length_b   1.000
_cell.length_c   1.000
_cell.angle_alpha   90.00
_cell.angle_beta   90.00
_cell.angle_gamma   90.00
#
_symmetry.space_group_name_H-M   'P 1'
#
loop_
_entity.id
_entity.type
_entity.pdbx_description
1 polymer ?
#
loop_
_entity_poly.entity_id
_entity_poly.type
_entity_poly.pdbx_seq_one_letter_code
_entity_poly.pdbx_strand_id
1 'polypeptide(L)'
;MCEENAFGLPVHGELPIQAEDGCSVQSDYQPDLTLLFVCKSIYVEICDLLARTAAIHITDLGTIESLDDQLAVPEQHPLGSLSRMLCNITWLNISLRLPLKFFQALESLTKDDTTTTSIPNPDTEPASPNLTPWLQIGHTLSHFKRLAKLHLWFDYDEPGYWTAFNERALLEPLFTRLRSEPNSPEVSVFLPYLHPKFEKEDRHYVDVKLVGAVRLCRMVREREFAQIDAQGHVRIVHKDDFPFMLELHDYTIAAGFESISMEEMLENERAQWHAGVDVERLLREVREELGQLTN
;
A
#
# COMPACT_ATOMS: atom_id res chain seq x y z
N MET A 1 29.18 11.28 -51.82
CA MET A 1 30.08 10.56 -52.75
C MET A 1 30.54 11.59 -53.77
N CYS A 2 31.65 12.26 -53.47
CA CYS A 2 33.02 12.05 -54.05
C CYS A 2 33.15 12.87 -55.36
N GLU A 3 34.16 13.71 -55.62
CA GLU A 3 35.46 13.98 -55.01
C GLU A 3 36.10 15.23 -55.67
N GLU A 4 36.96 15.94 -54.92
CA GLU A 4 38.30 16.52 -55.27
C GLU A 4 38.49 17.49 -56.47
N ASN A 5 39.07 18.70 -56.32
CA ASN A 5 40.38 19.23 -55.83
C ASN A 5 41.35 19.58 -56.97
N ALA A 6 41.87 20.82 -56.98
CA ALA A 6 43.22 21.23 -57.43
C ALA A 6 43.40 22.75 -57.19
N PHE A 7 44.10 23.19 -56.14
CA PHE A 7 45.54 23.53 -56.04
C PHE A 7 46.03 24.72 -56.88
N GLY A 8 46.52 25.76 -56.16
CA GLY A 8 47.32 26.87 -56.68
C GLY A 8 47.91 27.73 -55.54
N LEU A 9 49.14 27.40 -55.12
CA LEU A 9 50.13 28.26 -54.43
C LEU A 9 50.84 29.15 -55.48
N PRO A 10 51.58 30.26 -55.21
CA PRO A 10 52.63 30.39 -54.16
C PRO A 10 52.80 31.84 -53.54
N VAL A 11 53.24 32.02 -52.27
CA VAL A 11 54.62 32.22 -51.75
C VAL A 11 55.02 33.68 -51.38
N HIS A 12 55.67 33.77 -50.20
CA HIS A 12 56.57 34.79 -49.62
C HIS A 12 56.04 36.11 -49.02
N GLY A 13 56.31 36.25 -47.72
CA GLY A 13 56.42 37.49 -46.96
C GLY A 13 56.88 37.18 -45.54
N GLU A 14 58.19 37.33 -45.27
CA GLU A 14 58.85 37.03 -44.01
C GLU A 14 58.48 38.02 -42.86
N LEU A 15 58.64 37.49 -41.64
CA LEU A 15 58.63 38.03 -40.26
C LEU A 15 59.44 39.35 -40.08
N PRO A 16 59.46 40.06 -38.91
CA PRO A 16 59.19 39.59 -37.53
C PRO A 16 58.52 40.61 -36.57
N ILE A 17 58.24 40.20 -35.33
CA ILE A 17 58.69 40.82 -34.05
C ILE A 17 57.77 40.38 -32.87
N GLN A 18 58.43 39.67 -31.94
CA GLN A 18 58.24 39.49 -30.49
C GLN A 18 57.02 40.08 -29.75
N ALA A 19 56.36 39.22 -28.96
CA ALA A 19 56.03 39.51 -27.56
C ALA A 19 55.89 38.18 -26.80
N GLU A 20 56.57 38.10 -25.67
CA GLU A 20 56.64 36.97 -24.74
C GLU A 20 55.33 36.76 -23.97
N ASP A 21 55.20 35.53 -23.45
CA ASP A 21 54.55 35.18 -22.19
C ASP A 21 53.05 35.50 -22.03
N GLY A 22 52.24 34.60 -22.58
CA GLY A 22 50.92 34.29 -22.07
C GLY A 22 50.85 32.81 -21.70
N CYS A 23 51.29 32.47 -20.49
CA CYS A 23 51.14 31.15 -19.90
C CYS A 23 49.65 30.76 -19.90
N SER A 24 49.22 30.00 -20.90
CA SER A 24 47.89 29.38 -20.91
C SER A 24 47.91 28.20 -19.94
N VAL A 25 47.87 28.50 -18.64
CA VAL A 25 47.42 27.52 -17.66
C VAL A 25 45.93 27.35 -17.90
N GLN A 26 45.56 26.41 -18.77
CA GLN A 26 44.25 25.77 -18.73
C GLN A 26 44.17 24.98 -17.41
N SER A 27 44.00 25.70 -16.31
CA SER A 27 43.58 25.17 -15.03
C SER A 27 42.10 25.45 -14.93
N ASP A 28 41.28 24.53 -15.41
CA ASP A 28 39.93 24.36 -14.89
C ASP A 28 39.57 22.88 -14.95
N TYR A 29 40.41 22.08 -14.29
CA TYR A 29 39.96 20.81 -13.76
C TYR A 29 38.90 21.13 -12.70
N GLN A 30 37.63 20.85 -12.99
CA GLN A 30 36.55 20.77 -11.99
C GLN A 30 36.32 19.30 -11.58
N PRO A 31 37.26 18.65 -10.88
CA PRO A 31 37.12 17.26 -10.44
C PRO A 31 35.87 17.08 -9.57
N ASP A 32 35.47 18.13 -8.85
CA ASP A 32 34.30 18.14 -7.97
C ASP A 32 32.97 17.96 -8.74
N LEU A 33 32.84 18.57 -9.92
CA LEU A 33 31.65 18.38 -10.75
C LEU A 33 31.63 17.01 -11.41
N THR A 34 32.77 16.52 -11.91
CA THR A 34 32.86 15.17 -12.47
C THR A 34 32.50 14.12 -11.43
N LEU A 35 33.02 14.24 -10.20
CA LEU A 35 32.66 13.37 -9.10
C LEU A 35 31.16 13.45 -8.77
N LEU A 36 30.58 14.66 -8.72
CA LEU A 36 29.15 14.84 -8.48
C LEU A 36 28.29 14.17 -9.55
N PHE A 37 28.67 14.29 -10.83
CA PHE A 37 27.98 13.63 -11.93
C PHE A 37 28.05 12.11 -11.82
N VAL A 38 29.22 11.56 -11.51
CA VAL A 38 29.39 10.11 -11.30
C VAL A 38 28.55 9.63 -10.12
N CYS A 39 28.59 10.33 -8.98
CA CYS A 39 27.78 10.03 -7.80
C CYS A 39 26.28 10.06 -8.13
N LYS A 40 25.82 11.07 -8.91
CA LYS A 40 24.43 11.17 -9.36
C LYS A 40 24.04 10.00 -10.27
N SER A 41 24.89 9.62 -11.22
CA SER A 41 24.62 8.49 -12.12
C SER A 41 24.51 7.18 -11.35
N ILE A 42 25.47 6.90 -10.45
CA ILE A 42 25.45 5.71 -9.59
C ILE A 42 24.19 5.71 -8.71
N TYR A 43 23.83 6.85 -8.13
CA TYR A 43 22.60 6.98 -7.35
C TYR A 43 21.36 6.62 -8.17
N VAL A 44 21.22 7.16 -9.39
CA VAL A 44 20.08 6.86 -10.27
C VAL A 44 20.05 5.37 -10.65
N GLU A 45 21.21 4.77 -10.94
CA GLU A 45 21.31 3.33 -11.24
C GLU A 45 20.91 2.46 -10.06
N ILE A 46 21.33 2.82 -8.84
CA ILE A 46 20.93 2.12 -7.61
C ILE A 46 19.42 2.27 -7.38
N CYS A 47 18.87 3.47 -7.52
CA CYS A 47 17.43 3.70 -7.38
C CYS A 47 16.61 2.90 -8.41
N ASP A 48 17.05 2.86 -9.66
CA ASP A 48 16.40 2.09 -10.71
C ASP A 48 16.51 0.57 -10.49
N LEU A 49 17.64 0.09 -9.94
CA LEU A 49 17.78 -1.29 -9.49
C LEU A 49 16.79 -1.59 -8.35
N LEU A 50 16.75 -0.74 -7.33
CA LEU A 50 15.85 -0.89 -6.19
C LEU A 50 14.38 -0.91 -6.62
N ALA A 51 13.94 -0.02 -7.50
CA ALA A 51 12.58 -0.03 -8.04
C ALA A 51 12.22 -1.38 -8.69
N ARG A 52 13.18 -2.02 -9.36
CA ARG A 52 12.95 -3.29 -10.06
C ARG A 52 13.00 -4.53 -9.15
N THR A 53 13.68 -4.46 -8.00
CA THR A 53 13.95 -5.63 -7.16
C THR A 53 13.30 -5.58 -5.78
N ALA A 54 13.11 -4.39 -5.22
CA ALA A 54 12.57 -4.21 -3.89
C ALA A 54 11.03 -4.16 -3.91
N ALA A 55 10.43 -4.63 -2.82
CA ALA A 55 9.03 -4.35 -2.54
C ALA A 55 8.93 -2.92 -1.98
N ILE A 56 8.16 -2.05 -2.64
CA ILE A 56 7.90 -0.70 -2.14
C ILE A 56 6.65 -0.73 -1.27
N HIS A 57 6.74 -0.16 -0.07
CA HIS A 57 5.65 -0.15 0.90
C HIS A 57 4.99 1.22 0.98
N ILE A 58 3.67 1.26 0.88
CA ILE A 58 2.84 2.44 1.07
C ILE A 58 1.90 2.16 2.24
N THR A 59 1.90 3.02 3.26
CA THR A 59 1.15 2.80 4.50
C THR A 59 0.02 3.80 4.75
N ASP A 60 -0.13 4.80 3.88
CA ASP A 60 -1.10 5.88 4.05
C ASP A 60 -1.64 6.38 2.70
N LEU A 61 -2.83 7.00 2.74
CA LEU A 61 -3.50 7.54 1.56
C LEU A 61 -2.83 8.81 1.01
N GLY A 62 -2.15 9.60 1.86
CA GLY A 62 -1.47 10.82 1.42
C GLY A 62 -0.29 10.52 0.50
N THR A 63 0.43 9.43 0.78
CA THR A 63 1.47 8.92 -0.13
C THR A 63 0.87 8.52 -1.47
N ILE A 64 -0.29 7.85 -1.50
CA ILE A 64 -1.00 7.50 -2.76
C ILE A 64 -1.37 8.77 -3.54
N GLU A 65 -1.93 9.78 -2.87
CA GLU A 65 -2.28 11.07 -3.46
C GLU A 65 -1.05 11.74 -4.09
N SER A 66 0.06 11.81 -3.33
CA SER A 66 1.29 12.44 -3.79
C SER A 66 1.95 11.73 -4.98
N LEU A 67 1.70 10.43 -5.15
CA LEU A 67 2.26 9.67 -6.27
C LEU A 67 1.69 10.15 -7.60
N ASP A 68 0.41 10.50 -7.66
CA ASP A 68 -0.22 10.98 -8.88
C ASP A 68 0.44 12.29 -9.36
N ASP A 69 0.65 13.22 -8.43
CA ASP A 69 1.34 14.49 -8.69
C ASP A 69 2.78 14.27 -9.19
N GLN A 70 3.52 13.35 -8.56
CA GLN A 70 4.92 13.07 -8.91
C GLN A 70 5.05 12.32 -10.24
N LEU A 71 4.08 11.47 -10.57
CA LEU A 71 4.05 10.73 -11.83
C LEU A 71 3.64 11.61 -13.02
N ALA A 72 2.95 12.73 -12.77
CA ALA A 72 2.63 13.73 -13.78
C ALA A 72 3.80 14.66 -14.14
N VAL A 73 4.90 14.66 -13.37
CA VAL A 73 6.04 15.55 -13.60
C VAL A 73 6.82 15.16 -14.87
N PRO A 74 7.05 16.09 -15.82
CA PRO A 74 7.80 15.82 -17.04
C PRO A 74 9.25 15.36 -16.76
N GLU A 75 9.78 14.45 -17.59
CA GLU A 75 11.14 13.90 -17.44
C GLU A 75 12.26 14.96 -17.46
N GLN A 76 11.99 16.13 -18.04
CA GLN A 76 12.94 17.26 -18.12
C GLN A 76 13.09 18.02 -16.79
N HIS A 77 12.22 17.76 -15.81
CA HIS A 77 12.31 18.35 -14.48
C HIS A 77 13.41 17.67 -13.64
N PRO A 78 14.08 18.36 -12.70
CA PRO A 78 15.05 17.74 -11.78
C PRO A 78 14.51 16.51 -11.01
N LEU A 79 13.19 16.49 -10.76
CA LEU A 79 12.47 15.38 -10.13
C LEU A 79 12.05 14.26 -11.12
N GLY A 80 12.29 14.42 -12.42
CA GLY A 80 11.96 13.42 -13.44
C GLY A 80 12.70 12.08 -13.26
N SER A 81 13.80 12.07 -12.50
CA SER A 81 14.46 10.83 -12.09
C SER A 81 13.60 9.98 -11.14
N LEU A 82 12.80 10.61 -10.27
CA LEU A 82 11.88 9.92 -9.37
C LEU A 82 10.67 9.38 -10.14
N SER A 83 10.07 10.15 -11.05
CA SER A 83 8.95 9.67 -11.86
C SER A 83 9.34 8.45 -12.70
N ARG A 84 10.53 8.48 -13.32
CA ARG A 84 11.11 7.32 -14.02
C ARG A 84 11.31 6.12 -13.10
N MET A 85 11.85 6.34 -11.90
CA MET A 85 12.03 5.27 -10.91
C MET A 85 10.68 4.65 -10.51
N LEU A 86 9.66 5.48 -10.24
CA LEU A 86 8.33 5.03 -9.87
C LEU A 86 7.69 4.20 -10.99
N CYS A 87 7.77 4.63 -12.24
CA CYS A 87 7.27 3.87 -13.40
C CYS A 87 7.91 2.48 -13.54
N ASN A 88 9.12 2.29 -13.00
CA ASN A 88 9.87 1.03 -13.04
C ASN A 88 9.61 0.10 -11.85
N ILE A 89 8.77 0.49 -10.89
CA ILE A 89 8.41 -0.37 -9.76
C ILE A 89 7.74 -1.64 -10.24
N THR A 90 8.25 -2.79 -9.78
CA THR A 90 7.73 -4.12 -10.14
C THR A 90 6.89 -4.75 -9.04
N TRP A 91 7.08 -4.35 -7.79
CA TRP A 91 6.37 -4.90 -6.64
C TRP A 91 5.97 -3.80 -5.66
N LEU A 92 4.65 -3.65 -5.48
CA LEU A 92 4.05 -2.71 -4.56
C LEU A 92 3.27 -3.43 -3.45
N ASN A 93 3.49 -3.01 -2.21
CA ASN A 93 2.74 -3.41 -1.03
C ASN A 93 2.03 -2.18 -0.47
N ILE A 94 0.70 -2.17 -0.48
CA ILE A 94 -0.10 -1.10 0.12
C ILE A 94 -0.77 -1.67 1.37
N SER A 95 -0.47 -1.09 2.53
CA SER A 95 -0.98 -1.54 3.83
C SER A 95 -1.66 -0.39 4.54
N LEU A 96 -2.99 -0.33 4.47
CA LEU A 96 -3.77 0.78 4.98
C LEU A 96 -4.53 0.37 6.24
N ARG A 97 -4.24 1.07 7.34
CA ARG A 97 -5.07 1.05 8.55
C ARG A 97 -5.85 2.36 8.59
N LEU A 98 -7.14 2.30 8.28
CA LEU A 98 -7.95 3.51 8.03
C LEU A 98 -9.02 3.70 9.13
N PRO A 99 -9.44 4.94 9.43
CA PRO A 99 -10.52 5.18 10.38
C PRO A 99 -11.85 4.55 9.96
N LEU A 100 -12.68 4.14 10.92
CA LEU A 100 -14.03 3.59 10.66
C LEU A 100 -14.86 4.48 9.72
N LYS A 101 -14.77 5.80 9.92
CA LYS A 101 -15.47 6.80 9.10
C LYS A 101 -15.13 6.71 7.62
N PHE A 102 -13.90 6.31 7.27
CA PHE A 102 -13.48 6.11 5.87
C PHE A 102 -14.34 5.05 5.19
N PHE A 103 -14.47 3.88 5.82
CA PHE A 103 -15.25 2.78 5.26
C PHE A 103 -16.75 3.10 5.21
N GLN A 104 -17.27 3.80 6.23
CA GLN A 104 -18.67 4.25 6.24
C GLN A 104 -18.97 5.21 5.08
N ALA A 105 -18.08 6.19 4.86
CA ALA A 105 -18.22 7.14 3.76
C ALA A 105 -18.16 6.44 2.40
N LEU A 106 -17.29 5.43 2.25
CA LEU A 106 -17.19 4.64 1.03
C LEU A 106 -18.47 3.82 0.77
N GLU A 107 -19.07 3.24 1.81
CA GLU A 107 -20.33 2.51 1.68
C GLU A 107 -21.50 3.43 1.27
N SER A 108 -21.55 4.65 1.81
CA SER A 108 -22.58 5.63 1.43
C SER A 108 -22.54 5.98 -0.06
N LEU A 109 -21.34 6.15 -0.63
CA LEU A 109 -21.18 6.41 -2.07
C LEU A 109 -21.80 5.31 -2.94
N THR A 110 -21.73 4.05 -2.50
CA THR A 110 -22.30 2.93 -3.28
C THR A 110 -23.83 2.82 -3.18
N LYS A 111 -24.46 3.46 -2.19
CA LYS A 111 -25.92 3.42 -1.99
C LYS A 111 -26.65 4.56 -2.69
N ASP A 112 -26.00 5.71 -2.82
CA ASP A 112 -26.61 6.94 -3.32
C ASP A 112 -26.93 6.91 -4.83
N ASP A 113 -26.48 5.89 -5.58
CA ASP A 113 -26.88 5.67 -6.97
C ASP A 113 -28.35 5.26 -7.16
N THR A 114 -29.14 5.07 -6.08
CA THR A 114 -30.55 4.65 -6.20
C THR A 114 -31.63 5.56 -5.62
N THR A 115 -31.38 6.52 -4.72
CA THR A 115 -32.43 7.49 -4.35
C THR A 115 -31.94 8.71 -3.55
N THR A 116 -32.23 9.89 -4.11
CA THR A 116 -32.67 11.12 -3.41
C THR A 116 -31.65 11.95 -2.62
N THR A 117 -31.36 13.10 -3.20
CA THR A 117 -30.92 14.38 -2.62
C THR A 117 -31.31 14.55 -1.15
N SER A 118 -30.33 14.41 -0.25
CA SER A 118 -30.42 14.99 1.09
C SER A 118 -29.40 16.11 1.21
N ILE A 119 -29.89 17.30 1.56
CA ILE A 119 -29.10 18.53 1.71
C ILE A 119 -28.35 18.42 3.05
N PRO A 120 -27.01 18.57 3.09
CA PRO A 120 -26.29 18.53 4.36
C PRO A 120 -26.55 19.80 5.18
N ASN A 121 -26.93 19.63 6.45
CA ASN A 121 -26.93 20.71 7.44
C ASN A 121 -25.49 21.13 7.76
N PRO A 122 -25.15 22.43 7.75
CA PRO A 122 -23.76 22.90 7.80
C PRO A 122 -23.09 22.91 9.19
N ASP A 123 -23.77 22.55 10.29
CA ASP A 123 -23.30 22.98 11.61
C ASP A 123 -22.71 21.91 12.55
N THR A 124 -22.66 20.61 12.24
CA THR A 124 -22.02 19.65 13.18
C THR A 124 -21.64 18.30 12.56
N GLU A 125 -20.82 18.28 11.52
CA GLU A 125 -20.19 17.03 11.08
C GLU A 125 -18.67 17.23 10.98
N PRO A 126 -17.85 16.35 11.60
CA PRO A 126 -16.41 16.35 11.35
C PRO A 126 -16.16 16.18 9.85
N ALA A 127 -15.12 16.86 9.34
CA ALA A 127 -14.75 16.81 7.93
C ALA A 127 -14.82 15.36 7.41
N SER A 128 -15.58 15.15 6.33
CA SER A 128 -15.68 13.85 5.69
C SER A 128 -14.28 13.36 5.29
N PRO A 129 -13.99 12.05 5.45
CA PRO A 129 -12.68 11.52 5.10
C PRO A 129 -12.43 11.75 3.59
N ASN A 130 -11.21 12.15 3.24
CA ASN A 130 -10.83 12.29 1.83
C ASN A 130 -10.73 10.89 1.20
N LEU A 131 -11.72 10.51 0.40
CA LEU A 131 -11.77 9.22 -0.30
C LEU A 131 -11.07 9.27 -1.66
N THR A 132 -10.77 10.46 -2.17
CA THR A 132 -10.27 10.70 -3.53
C THR A 132 -9.05 9.85 -3.88
N PRO A 133 -8.00 9.76 -3.03
CA PRO A 133 -6.81 8.98 -3.36
C PRO A 133 -7.11 7.49 -3.56
N TRP A 134 -8.07 6.96 -2.79
CA TRP A 134 -8.48 5.56 -2.91
C TRP A 134 -9.35 5.33 -4.14
N LEU A 135 -10.31 6.20 -4.41
CA LEU A 135 -11.16 6.10 -5.61
C LEU A 135 -10.35 6.22 -6.90
N GLN A 136 -9.25 6.96 -6.87
CA GLN A 136 -8.31 7.14 -7.98
C GLN A 136 -7.20 6.08 -8.03
N ILE A 137 -7.19 5.10 -7.12
CA ILE A 137 -6.08 4.11 -7.05
C ILE A 137 -5.85 3.39 -8.38
N GLY A 138 -6.91 3.11 -9.14
CA GLY A 138 -6.77 2.49 -10.46
C GLY A 138 -6.04 3.37 -11.48
N HIS A 139 -6.24 4.68 -11.41
CA HIS A 139 -5.51 5.67 -12.22
C HIS A 139 -4.04 5.72 -11.78
N THR A 140 -3.78 5.92 -10.48
CA THR A 140 -2.42 5.97 -9.92
C THR A 140 -1.63 4.71 -10.26
N LEU A 141 -2.25 3.53 -10.10
CA LEU A 141 -1.63 2.24 -10.45
C LEU A 141 -1.31 2.10 -11.94
N SER A 142 -2.02 2.82 -12.83
CA SER A 142 -1.79 2.77 -14.27
C SER A 142 -0.45 3.37 -14.70
N HIS A 143 0.16 4.20 -13.86
CA HIS A 143 1.46 4.80 -14.13
C HIS A 143 2.61 3.81 -13.93
N PHE A 144 2.42 2.77 -13.11
CA PHE A 144 3.43 1.75 -12.84
C PHE A 144 3.47 0.71 -13.96
N LYS A 145 4.07 1.08 -15.11
CA LYS A 145 4.06 0.27 -16.33
C LYS A 145 4.73 -1.10 -16.20
N ARG A 146 5.56 -1.28 -15.16
CA ARG A 146 6.28 -2.53 -14.88
C ARG A 146 5.76 -3.27 -13.66
N LEU A 147 4.66 -2.81 -13.06
CA LEU A 147 4.08 -3.44 -11.88
C LEU A 147 3.67 -4.88 -12.23
N ALA A 148 4.33 -5.83 -11.57
CA ALA A 148 4.08 -7.25 -11.74
C ALA A 148 3.32 -7.82 -10.55
N LYS A 149 3.53 -7.27 -9.34
CA LYS A 149 2.92 -7.73 -8.09
C LYS A 149 2.36 -6.57 -7.29
N LEU A 150 1.12 -6.74 -6.84
CA LEU A 150 0.44 -5.81 -5.96
C LEU A 150 -0.11 -6.57 -4.75
N HIS A 151 0.38 -6.27 -3.56
CA HIS A 151 -0.23 -6.74 -2.32
C HIS A 151 -0.98 -5.61 -1.66
N LEU A 152 -2.22 -5.88 -1.26
CA LEU A 152 -3.07 -4.95 -0.55
C LEU A 152 -3.43 -5.52 0.80
N TRP A 153 -3.27 -4.73 1.84
CA TRP A 153 -3.64 -5.07 3.20
C TRP A 153 -4.53 -3.98 3.75
N PHE A 154 -5.67 -4.38 4.31
CA PHE A 154 -6.62 -3.45 4.92
C PHE A 154 -6.92 -3.86 6.35
N ASP A 155 -6.89 -2.87 7.23
CA ASP A 155 -7.41 -2.96 8.58
C ASP A 155 -7.99 -1.59 8.96
N TYR A 156 -8.55 -1.48 10.16
CA TYR A 156 -9.01 -0.23 10.72
C TYR A 156 -8.51 -0.06 12.16
N ASP A 157 -8.42 1.19 12.59
CA ASP A 157 -7.74 1.61 13.82
C ASP A 157 -8.61 1.54 15.09
N GLU A 158 -9.89 1.18 14.95
CA GLU A 158 -10.82 1.10 16.07
C GLU A 158 -11.07 -0.35 16.55
N PRO A 159 -11.34 -0.56 17.85
CA PRO A 159 -11.80 -1.85 18.34
C PRO A 159 -13.20 -2.16 17.80
N GLY A 160 -13.40 -3.37 17.28
CA GLY A 160 -14.68 -3.87 16.79
C GLY A 160 -14.49 -5.10 15.92
N TYR A 161 -15.46 -5.45 15.09
CA TYR A 161 -15.32 -6.57 14.15
C TYR A 161 -15.10 -6.06 12.72
N TRP A 162 -14.13 -6.65 12.02
CA TRP A 162 -13.92 -6.38 10.59
C TRP A 162 -15.17 -6.64 9.73
N THR A 163 -16.03 -7.56 10.17
CA THR A 163 -17.27 -7.93 9.45
C THR A 163 -18.32 -6.81 9.39
N ALA A 164 -18.09 -5.67 10.05
CA ALA A 164 -18.95 -4.50 9.91
C ALA A 164 -18.84 -3.84 8.51
N PHE A 165 -17.73 -4.04 7.79
CA PHE A 165 -17.43 -3.28 6.57
C PHE A 165 -17.89 -3.95 5.28
N ASN A 166 -18.27 -3.13 4.31
CA ASN A 166 -18.52 -3.59 2.95
C ASN A 166 -17.22 -3.75 2.17
N GLU A 167 -16.62 -4.94 2.22
CA GLU A 167 -15.39 -5.29 1.50
C GLU A 167 -15.52 -5.14 -0.01
N ARG A 168 -16.72 -5.40 -0.55
CA ARG A 168 -16.98 -5.23 -1.99
C ARG A 168 -16.89 -3.76 -2.39
N ALA A 169 -17.50 -2.86 -1.61
CA ALA A 169 -17.37 -1.42 -1.84
C ALA A 169 -15.92 -0.94 -1.73
N LEU A 170 -15.14 -1.52 -0.80
CA LEU A 170 -13.72 -1.23 -0.62
C LEU A 170 -12.87 -1.58 -1.87
N LEU A 171 -13.08 -2.77 -2.43
CA LEU A 171 -12.24 -3.30 -3.49
C LEU A 171 -12.74 -2.97 -4.91
N GLU A 172 -13.99 -2.54 -5.06
CA GLU A 172 -14.57 -2.26 -6.38
C GLU A 172 -13.80 -1.22 -7.22
N PRO A 173 -13.27 -0.11 -6.67
CA PRO A 173 -12.46 0.84 -7.44
C PRO A 173 -11.24 0.18 -8.10
N LEU A 174 -10.59 -0.73 -7.37
CA LEU A 174 -9.46 -1.50 -7.87
C LEU A 174 -9.90 -2.56 -8.90
N PHE A 175 -10.95 -3.33 -8.58
CA PHE A 175 -11.37 -4.44 -9.44
C PHE A 175 -11.92 -3.96 -10.77
N THR A 176 -12.60 -2.82 -10.80
CA THR A 176 -13.03 -2.15 -12.03
C THR A 176 -11.83 -1.86 -12.94
N ARG A 177 -10.72 -1.40 -12.36
CA ARG A 177 -9.48 -1.17 -13.11
C ARG A 177 -8.85 -2.47 -13.60
N LEU A 178 -8.64 -3.44 -12.73
CA LEU A 178 -7.94 -4.69 -13.07
C LEU A 178 -8.66 -5.45 -14.20
N ARG A 179 -10.00 -5.38 -14.25
CA ARG A 179 -10.81 -5.96 -15.34
C ARG A 179 -10.60 -5.28 -16.69
N SER A 180 -10.15 -4.02 -16.71
CA SER A 180 -9.98 -3.23 -17.94
C SER A 180 -8.61 -3.37 -18.60
N GLU A 181 -7.62 -3.96 -17.92
CA GLU A 181 -6.24 -4.02 -18.41
C GLU A 181 -5.78 -5.44 -18.78
N PRO A 182 -5.26 -5.64 -20.00
CA PRO A 182 -4.75 -6.93 -20.43
C PRO A 182 -3.47 -7.35 -19.71
N ASN A 183 -2.68 -6.39 -19.21
CA ASN A 183 -1.43 -6.63 -18.48
C ASN A 183 -1.59 -6.25 -17.00
N SER A 184 -2.64 -6.74 -16.35
CA SER A 184 -2.85 -6.51 -14.93
C SER A 184 -1.78 -7.25 -14.08
N PRO A 185 -1.29 -6.63 -12.99
CA PRO A 185 -0.37 -7.30 -12.08
C PRO A 185 -1.04 -8.48 -11.38
N GLU A 186 -0.23 -9.41 -10.86
CA GLU A 186 -0.70 -10.37 -9.87
C GLU A 186 -1.12 -9.61 -8.60
N VAL A 187 -2.41 -9.69 -8.25
CA VAL A 187 -2.95 -8.98 -7.08
C VAL A 187 -3.28 -9.96 -5.98
N SER A 188 -2.72 -9.72 -4.80
CA SER A 188 -3.09 -10.40 -3.56
C SER A 188 -3.71 -9.40 -2.59
N VAL A 189 -4.91 -9.68 -2.09
CA VAL A 189 -5.60 -8.86 -1.10
C VAL A 189 -5.69 -9.63 0.20
N PHE A 190 -5.19 -9.05 1.27
CA PHE A 190 -5.18 -9.61 2.62
C PHE A 190 -6.23 -8.84 3.44
N LEU A 191 -7.26 -9.56 3.88
CA LEU A 191 -8.34 -9.03 4.71
C LEU A 191 -8.45 -9.85 6.00
N PRO A 192 -8.81 -9.22 7.12
CA PRO A 192 -9.12 -9.95 8.34
C PRO A 192 -10.18 -11.04 8.12
N TYR A 193 -10.15 -12.09 8.93
CA TYR A 193 -11.20 -13.10 8.91
C TYR A 193 -12.58 -12.48 9.21
N LEU A 194 -13.61 -13.06 8.60
CA LEU A 194 -14.99 -12.68 8.86
C LEU A 194 -15.53 -13.46 10.04
N HIS A 195 -16.20 -12.74 10.94
CA HIS A 195 -16.98 -13.33 12.01
C HIS A 195 -18.19 -14.10 11.41
N PRO A 196 -18.30 -15.42 11.62
CA PRO A 196 -19.32 -16.26 10.96
C PRO A 196 -20.77 -15.81 11.20
N LYS A 197 -21.06 -15.24 12.37
CA LYS A 197 -22.38 -14.68 12.72
C LYS A 197 -22.82 -13.46 11.88
N PHE A 198 -21.89 -12.67 11.37
CA PHE A 198 -22.19 -11.36 10.77
C PHE A 198 -21.87 -11.29 9.28
N GLU A 199 -21.29 -12.34 8.71
CA GLU A 199 -20.92 -12.33 7.31
C GLU A 199 -22.14 -12.27 6.39
N LYS A 200 -22.03 -11.53 5.29
CA LYS A 200 -23.08 -11.39 4.29
C LYS A 200 -22.46 -11.41 2.90
N GLU A 201 -22.95 -12.28 2.02
CA GLU A 201 -22.38 -12.45 0.68
C GLU A 201 -22.47 -11.20 -0.20
N ASP A 202 -23.47 -10.35 0.01
CA ASP A 202 -23.69 -9.09 -0.71
C ASP A 202 -22.71 -7.98 -0.31
N ARG A 203 -22.03 -8.13 0.84
CA ARG A 203 -21.05 -7.16 1.37
C ARG A 203 -19.63 -7.71 1.41
N HIS A 204 -19.47 -9.00 1.65
CA HIS A 204 -18.19 -9.63 1.95
C HIS A 204 -17.84 -10.73 0.94
N TYR A 205 -16.55 -11.01 0.83
CA TYR A 205 -16.03 -12.13 0.05
C TYR A 205 -15.91 -13.37 0.94
N VAL A 206 -17.03 -14.08 1.14
CA VAL A 206 -17.10 -15.25 2.03
C VAL A 206 -16.28 -16.43 1.49
N ASP A 207 -16.34 -16.68 0.19
CA ASP A 207 -15.53 -17.69 -0.48
C ASP A 207 -14.12 -17.16 -0.79
N VAL A 208 -13.10 -17.78 -0.20
CA VAL A 208 -11.66 -17.47 -0.43
C VAL A 208 -11.19 -18.04 -1.79
N LYS A 209 -11.91 -17.70 -2.86
CA LYS A 209 -11.59 -18.07 -4.23
C LYS A 209 -11.00 -16.88 -4.99
N LEU A 210 -10.33 -17.18 -6.10
CA LEU A 210 -9.94 -16.18 -7.09
C LEU A 210 -11.15 -15.33 -7.50
N VAL A 211 -11.09 -14.04 -7.19
CA VAL A 211 -12.06 -13.06 -7.71
C VAL A 211 -11.48 -12.52 -9.02
N GLY A 212 -11.72 -13.24 -10.10
CA GLY A 212 -11.06 -12.98 -11.38
C GLY A 212 -9.56 -13.30 -11.30
N ALA A 213 -8.71 -12.29 -11.55
CA ALA A 213 -7.25 -12.39 -11.46
C ALA A 213 -6.69 -12.08 -10.05
N VAL A 214 -7.57 -11.85 -9.08
CA VAL A 214 -7.19 -11.41 -7.72
C VAL A 214 -7.26 -12.59 -6.76
N ARG A 215 -6.15 -12.80 -6.02
CA ARG A 215 -6.10 -13.74 -4.91
C ARG A 215 -6.53 -13.03 -3.63
N LEU A 216 -7.61 -13.49 -3.02
CA LEU A 216 -8.01 -13.03 -1.69
C LEU A 216 -7.44 -13.98 -0.63
N CYS A 217 -6.85 -13.42 0.40
CA CYS A 217 -6.26 -14.11 1.54
C CYS A 217 -6.92 -13.59 2.83
N ARG A 218 -7.22 -14.51 3.74
CA ARG A 218 -7.75 -14.19 5.07
C ARG A 218 -6.66 -14.34 6.11
N MET A 219 -6.72 -13.52 7.15
CA MET A 219 -5.65 -13.37 8.14
C MET A 219 -6.24 -12.97 9.49
N VAL A 220 -5.50 -13.26 10.56
CA VAL A 220 -5.87 -12.82 11.92
C VAL A 220 -5.67 -11.31 12.02
N ARG A 221 -6.67 -10.63 12.58
CA ARG A 221 -6.61 -9.18 12.82
C ARG A 221 -5.70 -8.84 14.00
N GLU A 222 -5.08 -7.66 13.98
CA GLU A 222 -4.43 -7.11 15.17
C GLU A 222 -5.47 -6.89 16.28
N ARG A 223 -5.16 -7.36 17.50
CA ARG A 223 -6.07 -7.27 18.66
C ARG A 223 -5.70 -6.16 19.64
N GLU A 224 -4.55 -5.53 19.46
CA GLU A 224 -4.06 -4.48 20.33
C GLU A 224 -4.29 -3.11 19.69
N PHE A 225 -4.98 -2.24 20.41
CA PHE A 225 -5.37 -0.91 19.92
C PHE A 225 -4.86 0.16 20.87
N ALA A 226 -4.14 1.15 20.34
CA ALA A 226 -3.78 2.32 21.11
C ALA A 226 -4.99 3.26 21.24
N GLN A 227 -5.39 3.58 22.48
CA GLN A 227 -6.42 4.56 22.78
C GLN A 227 -5.87 5.66 23.66
N ILE A 228 -6.29 6.89 23.38
CA ILE A 228 -5.95 8.05 24.21
C ILE A 228 -7.09 8.26 25.22
N ASP A 229 -6.78 8.20 26.50
CA ASP A 229 -7.77 8.45 27.55
C ASP A 229 -8.11 9.94 27.68
N ALA A 230 -9.11 10.27 28.52
CA ALA A 230 -9.55 11.64 28.73
C ALA A 230 -8.46 12.57 29.29
N GLN A 231 -7.36 12.02 29.81
CA GLN A 231 -6.21 12.76 30.32
C GLN A 231 -5.08 12.87 29.29
N GLY A 232 -5.26 12.32 28.09
CA GLY A 232 -4.24 12.33 27.03
C GLY A 232 -3.22 11.20 27.13
N HIS A 233 -3.39 10.23 28.03
CA HIS A 233 -2.47 9.09 28.12
C HIS A 233 -2.83 8.02 27.11
N VAL A 234 -1.81 7.45 26.47
CA VAL A 234 -1.97 6.27 25.61
C VAL A 234 -2.14 5.04 26.49
N ARG A 235 -3.20 4.29 26.25
CA ARG A 235 -3.47 2.97 26.82
C ARG A 235 -3.60 1.96 25.68
N ILE A 236 -3.08 0.77 25.89
CA ILE A 236 -3.30 -0.34 24.96
C ILE A 236 -4.58 -1.07 25.40
N VAL A 237 -5.52 -1.22 24.48
CA VAL A 237 -6.78 -1.92 24.67
C VAL A 237 -6.76 -3.17 23.81
N HIS A 238 -6.89 -4.32 24.45
CA HIS A 238 -7.07 -5.59 23.78
C HIS A 238 -8.53 -5.78 23.38
N LYS A 239 -8.80 -6.15 22.13
CA LYS A 239 -10.13 -6.54 21.65
C LYS A 239 -10.03 -7.77 20.77
N ASP A 240 -10.64 -8.85 21.23
CA ASP A 240 -10.78 -10.07 20.44
C ASP A 240 -11.62 -9.82 19.17
N ASP A 241 -11.20 -10.49 18.10
CA ASP A 241 -11.91 -10.66 16.83
C ASP A 241 -11.74 -12.12 16.38
N PHE A 242 -12.59 -12.59 15.47
CA PHE A 242 -12.54 -13.96 15.00
C PHE A 242 -11.17 -14.30 14.36
N PRO A 243 -10.57 -15.47 14.66
CA PRO A 243 -11.05 -16.55 15.54
C PRO A 243 -10.76 -16.32 17.02
N PHE A 244 -11.77 -16.33 17.88
CA PHE A 244 -11.59 -16.10 19.31
C PHE A 244 -10.75 -17.19 19.99
N MET A 245 -10.82 -18.43 19.51
CA MET A 245 -10.11 -19.58 20.09
C MET A 245 -8.59 -19.53 19.92
N LEU A 246 -8.06 -18.57 19.16
CA LEU A 246 -6.64 -18.46 18.84
C LEU A 246 -5.73 -18.45 20.07
N GLU A 247 -6.07 -17.66 21.09
CA GLU A 247 -5.22 -17.58 22.29
C GLU A 247 -5.22 -18.88 23.09
N LEU A 248 -6.36 -19.57 23.13
CA LEU A 248 -6.44 -20.87 23.79
C LEU A 248 -5.63 -21.91 23.00
N HIS A 249 -5.63 -21.82 21.68
CA HIS A 249 -4.82 -22.67 20.80
C HIS A 249 -3.32 -22.41 20.98
N ASP A 250 -2.89 -21.16 21.04
CA ASP A 250 -1.49 -20.81 21.33
C ASP A 250 -1.06 -21.33 22.71
N TYR A 251 -1.95 -21.24 23.71
CA TYR A 251 -1.69 -21.76 25.06
C TYR A 251 -1.57 -23.29 25.09
N THR A 252 -2.45 -24.03 24.41
CA THR A 252 -2.39 -25.49 24.40
C THR A 252 -1.13 -25.99 23.70
N ILE A 253 -0.70 -25.33 22.62
CA ILE A 253 0.58 -25.61 21.97
C ILE A 253 1.74 -25.35 22.93
N ALA A 254 1.76 -24.21 23.61
CA ALA A 254 2.82 -23.87 24.57
C ALA A 254 2.88 -24.85 25.75
N ALA A 255 1.75 -25.41 26.16
CA ALA A 255 1.64 -26.43 27.20
C ALA A 255 2.01 -27.86 26.73
N GLY A 256 2.34 -28.04 25.45
CA GLY A 256 2.81 -29.32 24.90
C GLY A 256 1.69 -30.29 24.50
N PHE A 257 0.45 -29.81 24.35
CA PHE A 257 -0.64 -30.61 23.78
C PHE A 257 -0.49 -30.74 22.26
N GLU A 258 -1.16 -31.74 21.67
CA GLU A 258 -1.19 -31.93 20.22
C GLU A 258 -1.84 -30.72 19.53
N SER A 259 -1.11 -30.10 18.60
CA SER A 259 -1.57 -28.93 17.86
C SER A 259 -2.53 -29.35 16.75
N ILE A 260 -3.77 -28.87 16.80
CA ILE A 260 -4.63 -28.86 15.60
C ILE A 260 -4.12 -27.78 14.62
N SER A 261 -4.39 -27.93 13.33
CA SER A 261 -4.01 -26.89 12.36
C SER A 261 -4.85 -25.61 12.56
N MET A 262 -4.33 -24.47 12.09
CA MET A 262 -5.06 -23.20 12.12
C MET A 262 -6.40 -23.33 11.35
N GLU A 263 -6.38 -24.02 10.22
CA GLU A 263 -7.57 -24.27 9.40
C GLU A 263 -8.61 -25.12 10.14
N GLU A 264 -8.18 -26.16 10.84
CA GLU A 264 -9.07 -27.02 11.62
C GLU A 264 -9.70 -26.25 12.80
N MET A 265 -8.92 -25.43 13.50
CA MET A 265 -9.41 -24.55 14.55
C MET A 265 -10.46 -23.56 14.03
N LEU A 266 -10.16 -22.89 12.90
CA LEU A 266 -11.08 -21.94 12.25
C LEU A 266 -12.41 -22.60 11.87
N GLU A 267 -12.35 -23.80 11.27
CA GLU A 267 -13.54 -24.54 10.85
C GLU A 267 -14.37 -24.99 12.06
N ASN A 268 -13.71 -25.47 13.12
CA ASN A 268 -14.39 -25.86 14.36
C ASN A 268 -15.09 -24.66 15.03
N GLU A 269 -14.41 -23.51 15.13
CA GLU A 269 -15.02 -22.30 15.69
C GLU A 269 -16.20 -21.80 14.84
N ARG A 270 -16.06 -21.83 13.51
CA ARG A 270 -17.14 -21.50 12.57
C ARG A 270 -18.34 -22.43 12.74
N ALA A 271 -18.12 -23.74 12.87
CA ALA A 271 -19.18 -24.72 13.13
C ALA A 271 -19.92 -24.44 14.45
N GLN A 272 -19.19 -24.08 15.51
CA GLN A 272 -19.78 -23.68 16.79
C GLN A 272 -20.68 -22.44 16.66
N TRP A 273 -20.21 -21.40 15.97
CA TRP A 273 -21.02 -20.21 15.70
C TRP A 273 -22.29 -20.54 14.90
N HIS A 274 -22.20 -21.41 13.89
CA HIS A 274 -23.36 -21.86 13.12
C HIS A 274 -24.34 -22.71 13.94
N ALA A 275 -23.84 -23.46 14.93
CA ALA A 275 -24.67 -24.17 15.90
C ALA A 275 -25.31 -23.25 16.97
N GLY A 276 -25.03 -21.93 16.92
CA GLY A 276 -25.55 -20.95 17.87
C GLY A 276 -24.78 -20.88 19.19
N VAL A 277 -23.58 -21.47 19.25
CA VAL A 277 -22.70 -21.38 20.40
C VAL A 277 -22.01 -20.02 20.40
N ASP A 278 -22.11 -19.29 21.51
CA ASP A 278 -21.41 -18.02 21.71
C ASP A 278 -20.00 -18.28 22.23
N VAL A 279 -19.05 -18.43 21.29
CA VAL A 279 -17.65 -18.75 21.59
C VAL A 279 -16.97 -17.63 22.37
N GLU A 280 -17.33 -16.37 22.10
CA GLU A 280 -16.82 -15.22 22.86
C GLU A 280 -17.21 -15.31 24.33
N ARG A 281 -18.47 -15.67 24.63
CA ARG A 281 -18.91 -15.89 26.01
C ARG A 281 -18.18 -17.05 26.67
N LEU A 282 -18.07 -18.19 25.97
CA LEU A 282 -17.38 -19.36 26.51
C LEU A 282 -15.91 -19.05 26.88
N LEU A 283 -15.20 -18.34 26.02
CA LEU A 283 -13.81 -17.97 26.29
C LEU A 283 -13.69 -17.00 27.46
N ARG A 284 -14.66 -16.10 27.63
CA ARG A 284 -14.71 -15.22 28.81
C ARG A 284 -14.85 -16.03 30.10
N GLU A 285 -15.76 -16.99 30.13
CA GLU A 285 -15.97 -17.90 31.26
C GLU A 285 -14.68 -18.68 31.58
N VAL A 286 -14.02 -19.24 30.56
CA VAL A 286 -12.74 -19.96 30.71
C VAL A 286 -11.62 -19.04 31.24
N ARG A 287 -11.49 -17.81 30.72
CA ARG A 287 -10.50 -16.83 31.19
C ARG A 287 -10.75 -16.46 32.65
N GLU A 288 -12.02 -16.30 33.05
CA GLU A 288 -12.39 -16.01 34.43
C GLU A 288 -12.03 -17.16 35.38
N GLU A 289 -12.27 -18.42 34.97
CA GLU A 289 -11.88 -19.60 35.73
C GLU A 289 -10.36 -19.75 35.85
N LEU A 290 -9.61 -19.56 34.76
CA LEU A 290 -8.14 -19.62 34.76
C LEU A 290 -7.51 -18.46 35.57
N GLY A 291 -8.09 -17.27 35.50
CA GLY A 291 -7.69 -16.12 36.31
C GLY A 291 -7.92 -16.34 37.81
N GLN A 292 -8.93 -17.11 38.19
CA GLN A 292 -9.15 -17.53 39.58
C GLN A 292 -8.15 -18.60 40.04
N LEU A 293 -7.64 -19.43 39.13
CA LEU A 293 -6.66 -20.48 39.45
C LEU A 293 -5.21 -19.97 39.60
N THR A 294 -4.93 -18.75 39.14
CA THR A 294 -3.59 -18.15 39.13
C THR A 294 -3.36 -17.09 40.21
N ASN A 295 -4.39 -16.76 41.01
CA ASN A 295 -4.33 -15.87 42.18
C ASN A 295 -4.48 -16.66 43.48
#